data_AF-C4M5I9-F1
#
_entry.id   AF-C4M5I9-F1
#
_cell.length_a   1.000
_cell.length_b   1.000
_cell.length_c   1.000
_cell.angle_alpha   90.00
_cell.angle_beta   90.00
_cell.angle_gamma   90.00
#
_symmetry.space_group_name_H-M   'P 1'
#
loop_
_entity.id
_entity.type
_entity.pdbx_description
1 polymer ?
#
loop_
_entity_poly.entity_id
_entity_poly.type
_entity_poly.pdbx_seq_one_letter_code
_entity_poly.pdbx_strand_id
1 'polypeptide(L)'
;MKYQQFIVITGGVGVGKSTLIHNLKRSLPKKERIFIKEYIDFKPSTGKKMLEETLKGKGSMYELQLFIIDCFKEQLERAKQMKYVIMERSPIDSIFIFSNEAYFQGRMTTEEYNDLKVRVDDLYTTYGIPRFNEMIINRIDSCKYTINGIFEYVKYQSQEYWKQSKSALFLLYCSDPLKQKENIEKRGRPEEKDYDINYMIRINNEYSKLFAEYI
;
A
#
# COMPACT_ATOMS: atom_id res chain seq x y z
N MET A 1 3.30 15.80 -22.27
CA MET A 1 3.63 14.87 -21.16
C MET A 1 3.03 13.52 -21.50
N LYS A 2 3.80 12.41 -21.46
CA LYS A 2 3.24 11.07 -21.61
C LYS A 2 2.41 10.78 -20.34
N TYR A 3 1.09 10.63 -20.45
CA TYR A 3 0.23 10.39 -19.29
C TYR A 3 0.61 9.02 -18.69
N GLN A 4 1.17 9.03 -17.49
CA GLN A 4 1.53 7.82 -16.76
C GLN A 4 0.26 7.24 -16.11
N GLN A 5 0.09 5.93 -16.20
CA GLN A 5 -1.08 5.24 -15.65
C GLN A 5 -0.70 4.42 -14.43
N PHE A 6 -1.52 4.54 -13.39
CA PHE A 6 -1.25 3.95 -12.09
C PHE A 6 -2.22 2.80 -11.81
N ILE A 7 -1.67 1.68 -11.33
CA ILE A 7 -2.42 0.58 -10.74
C ILE A 7 -1.98 0.46 -9.29
N VAL A 8 -2.85 0.86 -8.36
CA VAL A 8 -2.58 0.76 -6.93
C VAL A 8 -3.23 -0.50 -6.39
N ILE A 9 -2.48 -1.31 -5.65
CA ILE A 9 -2.99 -2.49 -4.95
C ILE A 9 -2.83 -2.24 -3.46
N THR A 10 -3.95 -2.03 -2.77
CA THR A 10 -4.02 -1.62 -1.35
C THR A 10 -4.85 -2.61 -0.53
N GLY A 11 -4.83 -2.48 0.80
CA GLY A 11 -5.56 -3.33 1.73
C GLY A 11 -4.80 -3.71 2.99
N GLY A 12 -5.50 -4.30 3.96
CA GLY A 12 -4.93 -4.75 5.24
C GLY A 12 -3.79 -5.76 5.10
N VAL A 13 -3.08 -6.03 6.20
CA VAL A 13 -2.06 -7.10 6.25
C VAL A 13 -2.74 -8.47 6.06
N GLY A 14 -2.10 -9.45 5.41
CA GLY A 14 -2.68 -10.80 5.29
C GLY A 14 -3.76 -11.00 4.22
N VAL A 15 -4.14 -9.97 3.46
CA VAL A 15 -5.16 -10.07 2.37
C VAL A 15 -4.61 -10.59 1.03
N GLY A 16 -3.34 -11.01 0.98
CA GLY A 16 -2.73 -11.64 -0.21
C GLY A 16 -2.08 -10.69 -1.24
N LYS A 17 -1.89 -9.40 -0.92
CA LYS A 17 -1.30 -8.39 -1.83
C LYS A 17 0.04 -8.81 -2.41
N SER A 18 1.00 -9.19 -1.56
CA SER A 18 2.36 -9.50 -2.01
C SER A 18 2.40 -10.71 -2.96
N THR A 19 1.53 -11.71 -2.73
CA THR A 19 1.35 -12.86 -3.65
C THR A 19 0.76 -12.42 -4.99
N LEU A 20 -0.29 -11.59 -4.97
CA LEU A 20 -0.88 -11.02 -6.17
C LEU A 20 0.16 -10.22 -6.99
N ILE A 21 0.92 -9.35 -6.33
CA ILE A 21 1.94 -8.52 -6.96
C ILE A 21 3.07 -9.36 -7.54
N HIS A 22 3.50 -10.41 -6.84
CA HIS A 22 4.48 -11.36 -7.37
C HIS A 22 4.00 -11.98 -8.70
N ASN A 23 2.74 -12.40 -8.77
CA ASN A 23 2.16 -12.99 -9.97
C ASN A 23 2.02 -11.95 -11.10
N LEU A 24 1.54 -10.74 -10.80
CA LEU A 24 1.46 -9.63 -11.77
C LEU A 24 2.84 -9.24 -12.31
N LYS A 25 3.87 -9.27 -11.45
CA LYS A 25 5.25 -9.03 -11.84
C LYS A 25 5.73 -10.02 -12.91
N ARG A 26 5.23 -11.25 -12.92
CA ARG A 26 5.61 -12.26 -13.92
C ARG A 26 4.78 -12.17 -15.21
N SER A 27 3.53 -11.71 -15.15
CA SER A 27 2.60 -11.77 -16.27
C SER A 27 2.47 -10.50 -17.12
N LEU A 28 2.64 -9.31 -16.54
CA LEU A 28 2.43 -8.06 -17.28
C LEU A 28 3.64 -7.71 -18.19
N PRO A 29 3.46 -6.92 -19.27
CA PRO A 29 4.55 -6.54 -20.18
C PRO A 29 5.69 -5.81 -19.47
N LYS A 30 6.96 -6.22 -19.66
CA LYS A 30 8.10 -5.71 -18.87
C LYS A 30 8.61 -4.33 -19.31
N LYS A 31 8.59 -4.01 -20.60
CA LYS A 31 9.36 -2.89 -21.18
C LYS A 31 8.91 -1.48 -20.74
N GLU A 32 7.68 -1.33 -20.23
CA GLU A 32 7.10 -0.01 -19.94
C GLU A 32 6.52 0.13 -18.54
N ARG A 33 6.75 -0.85 -17.66
CA ARG A 33 6.22 -0.84 -16.30
C ARG A 33 7.28 -0.89 -15.20
N ILE A 34 6.95 -0.30 -14.06
CA ILE A 34 7.71 -0.44 -12.82
C ILE A 34 6.79 -0.81 -11.67
N PHE A 35 7.35 -1.53 -10.70
CA PHE A 35 6.68 -1.84 -9.43
C PHE A 35 7.30 -0.98 -8.35
N ILE A 36 6.46 -0.22 -7.68
CA ILE A 36 6.79 0.47 -6.43
C ILE A 36 6.42 -0.50 -5.32
N LYS A 37 7.42 -0.93 -4.57
CA LYS A 37 7.28 -1.89 -3.48
C LYS A 37 7.07 -1.17 -2.14
N GLU A 38 6.52 -1.90 -1.18
CA GLU A 38 6.58 -1.49 0.23
C GLU A 38 8.04 -1.32 0.69
N TYR A 39 8.25 -0.42 1.66
CA TYR A 39 9.57 -0.08 2.16
C TYR A 39 10.37 -1.29 2.69
N ILE A 40 9.69 -2.27 3.30
CA ILE A 40 10.32 -3.50 3.83
C ILE A 40 10.88 -4.36 2.69
N ASP A 41 10.25 -4.36 1.51
CA ASP A 41 10.70 -5.15 0.36
C ASP A 41 11.64 -4.34 -0.57
N PHE A 42 11.70 -3.02 -0.40
CA PHE A 42 12.63 -2.14 -1.10
C PHE A 42 13.97 -1.99 -0.36
N LYS A 43 13.94 -1.74 0.95
CA LYS A 43 15.11 -1.58 1.83
C LYS A 43 14.96 -2.49 3.07
N PRO A 44 15.09 -3.81 2.93
CA PRO A 44 14.74 -4.77 3.98
C PRO A 44 15.52 -4.61 5.28
N SER A 45 16.83 -4.44 5.22
CA SER A 45 17.66 -4.34 6.44
C SER A 45 17.29 -3.10 7.27
N THR A 46 17.20 -1.93 6.62
CA THR A 46 16.86 -0.68 7.30
C THR A 46 15.39 -0.64 7.69
N GLY A 47 14.49 -1.01 6.79
CA GLY A 47 13.05 -0.99 7.03
C GLY A 47 12.62 -1.89 8.18
N LYS A 48 13.17 -3.10 8.27
CA LYS A 48 12.90 -4.01 9.41
C LYS A 48 13.44 -3.44 10.71
N LYS A 49 14.67 -2.93 10.72
CA LYS A 49 15.27 -2.32 11.91
C LYS A 49 14.41 -1.17 12.45
N MET A 50 14.04 -0.23 11.57
CA MET A 50 13.22 0.92 11.97
C MET A 50 11.84 0.50 12.47
N LEU A 51 11.17 -0.42 11.77
CA LEU A 51 9.88 -0.95 12.22
C LEU A 51 9.99 -1.59 13.60
N GLU A 52 10.99 -2.46 13.82
CA GLU A 52 11.19 -3.11 15.12
C GLU A 52 11.48 -2.11 16.24
N GLU A 53 12.31 -1.09 15.99
CA GLU A 53 12.63 -0.04 16.97
C GLU A 53 11.39 0.78 17.32
N THR A 54 10.59 1.19 16.33
CA THR A 54 9.33 1.91 16.53
C THR A 54 8.31 1.05 17.30
N LEU A 55 8.15 -0.24 16.97
CA LEU A 55 7.24 -1.14 17.66
C LEU A 55 7.65 -1.42 19.12
N LYS A 56 8.97 -1.44 19.40
CA LYS A 56 9.52 -1.60 20.76
C LYS A 56 9.53 -0.28 21.57
N GLY A 57 8.97 0.81 21.02
CA GLY A 57 8.94 2.12 21.67
C GLY A 57 10.30 2.81 21.74
N LYS A 58 11.29 2.35 20.98
CA LYS A 58 12.65 2.91 20.93
C LYS A 58 12.87 3.85 19.74
N GLY A 59 12.04 3.74 18.70
CA GLY A 59 12.08 4.57 17.51
C GLY A 59 10.88 5.50 17.40
N SER A 60 11.03 6.60 16.66
CA SER A 60 9.94 7.54 16.37
C SER A 60 9.03 7.01 15.27
N MET A 61 7.71 7.16 15.42
CA MET A 61 6.78 6.92 14.32
C MET A 61 7.01 7.93 13.19
N TYR A 62 7.24 9.19 13.51
CA TYR A 62 7.48 10.23 12.52
C TYR A 62 8.71 9.91 11.65
N GLU A 63 9.82 9.49 12.25
CA GLU A 63 11.03 9.09 11.51
C GLU A 63 10.80 7.87 10.60
N LEU A 64 10.04 6.87 11.08
CA LEU A 64 9.66 5.73 10.25
C LEU A 64 8.83 6.17 9.04
N GLN A 65 7.90 7.11 9.22
CA GLN A 65 7.06 7.61 8.12
C GLN A 65 7.87 8.47 7.13
N LEU A 66 8.81 9.29 7.59
CA LEU A 66 9.75 9.99 6.72
C LEU A 66 10.58 9.01 5.88
N PHE A 67 11.07 7.94 6.48
CA PHE A 67 11.79 6.89 5.75
C PHE A 67 10.93 6.22 4.67
N ILE A 68 9.64 5.99 4.95
CA ILE A 68 8.69 5.44 3.97
C ILE A 68 8.49 6.43 2.81
N ILE A 69 8.34 7.72 3.09
CA ILE A 69 8.26 8.79 2.08
C ILE A 69 9.50 8.80 1.19
N ASP A 70 10.70 8.71 1.77
CA ASP A 70 11.95 8.66 1.02
C ASP A 70 12.04 7.41 0.13
N CYS A 71 11.54 6.26 0.61
CA CYS A 71 11.44 5.04 -0.20
C CYS A 71 10.50 5.22 -1.39
N PHE A 72 9.38 5.93 -1.23
CA PHE A 72 8.50 6.28 -2.35
C PHE A 72 9.21 7.21 -3.33
N LYS A 73 9.81 8.30 -2.83
CA LYS A 73 10.53 9.28 -3.65
C LYS A 73 11.60 8.64 -4.53
N GLU A 74 12.44 7.78 -3.94
CA GLU A 74 13.51 7.09 -4.67
C GLU A 74 12.97 6.16 -5.77
N GLN A 75 11.89 5.43 -5.49
CA GLN A 75 11.29 4.51 -6.47
C GLN A 75 10.51 5.27 -7.56
N LEU A 76 9.81 6.35 -7.22
CA LEU A 76 9.04 7.18 -8.15
C LEU A 76 9.94 8.01 -9.07
N GLU A 77 11.12 8.43 -8.60
CA GLU A 77 12.12 9.08 -9.45
C GLU A 77 12.53 8.18 -10.62
N ARG A 78 12.76 6.88 -10.33
CA ARG A 78 13.03 5.86 -11.36
C ARG A 78 11.81 5.58 -12.23
N ALA A 79 10.61 5.83 -11.72
CA ALA A 79 9.36 5.59 -12.42
C ALA A 79 9.01 6.68 -13.45
N LYS A 80 9.60 7.87 -13.39
CA LYS A 80 9.23 9.01 -14.27
C LYS A 80 9.19 8.69 -15.77
N GLN A 81 10.06 7.79 -16.25
CA GLN A 81 10.14 7.41 -17.66
C GLN A 81 9.21 6.25 -18.05
N MET A 82 8.54 5.66 -17.06
CA MET A 82 7.71 4.47 -17.26
C MET A 82 6.29 4.88 -17.66
N LYS A 83 5.62 4.06 -18.47
CA LYS A 83 4.23 4.31 -18.86
C LYS A 83 3.26 3.83 -17.79
N TYR A 84 3.59 2.71 -17.15
CA TYR A 84 2.74 2.02 -16.20
C TYR A 84 3.44 1.90 -14.84
N VAL A 85 2.79 2.38 -13.79
CA VAL A 85 3.29 2.27 -12.41
C VAL A 85 2.34 1.40 -11.62
N ILE A 86 2.85 0.30 -11.08
CA ILE A 86 2.09 -0.58 -10.20
C ILE A 86 2.61 -0.38 -8.78
N MET A 87 1.74 0.00 -7.84
CA MET A 87 2.15 0.31 -6.47
C MET A 87 1.56 -0.69 -5.48
N GLU A 88 2.40 -1.28 -4.64
CA GLU A 88 1.96 -1.94 -3.40
C GLU A 88 1.69 -0.83 -2.38
N ARG A 89 0.41 -0.46 -2.25
CA ARG A 89 -0.11 0.72 -1.52
C ARG A 89 0.19 2.05 -2.20
N SER A 90 -0.65 3.04 -1.93
CA SER A 90 -0.36 4.44 -2.25
C SER A 90 0.38 5.12 -1.10
N PRO A 91 1.01 6.30 -1.31
CA PRO A 91 1.67 7.01 -0.23
C PRO A 91 0.70 7.37 0.91
N ILE A 92 -0.52 7.82 0.57
CA ILE A 92 -1.52 8.23 1.58
C ILE A 92 -1.94 7.06 2.48
N ASP A 93 -2.17 5.87 1.90
CA ASP A 93 -2.51 4.63 2.61
C ASP A 93 -1.36 4.21 3.54
N SER A 94 -0.14 4.19 2.99
CA SER A 94 1.05 3.73 3.73
C SER A 94 1.37 4.60 4.94
N ILE A 95 0.98 5.88 4.91
CA ILE A 95 1.36 6.87 5.93
C ILE A 95 0.21 7.12 6.89
N PHE A 96 -0.98 7.50 6.42
CA PHE A 96 -2.02 7.96 7.36
C PHE A 96 -2.71 6.86 8.14
N ILE A 97 -2.75 5.61 7.66
CA ILE A 97 -3.31 4.52 8.47
C ILE A 97 -2.52 4.35 9.78
N PHE A 98 -1.20 4.54 9.75
CA PHE A 98 -0.35 4.38 10.94
C PHE A 98 -0.07 5.70 11.67
N SER A 99 0.08 6.81 10.95
CA SER A 99 0.28 8.13 11.56
C SER A 99 -0.94 8.64 12.32
N ASN A 100 -2.16 8.34 11.86
CA ASN A 100 -3.37 8.74 12.57
C ASN A 100 -3.42 8.12 13.98
N GLU A 101 -3.16 6.82 14.08
CA GLU A 101 -3.13 6.14 15.38
C GLU A 101 -2.07 6.73 16.31
N ALA A 102 -0.86 6.97 15.79
CA ALA A 102 0.21 7.57 16.59
C ALA A 102 -0.13 8.99 17.06
N TYR A 103 -0.73 9.81 16.19
CA TYR A 103 -1.17 11.17 16.53
C TYR A 103 -2.25 11.16 17.62
N PHE A 104 -3.30 10.35 17.48
CA PHE A 104 -4.38 10.28 18.47
C PHE A 104 -3.93 9.71 19.83
N GLN A 105 -2.86 8.92 19.86
CA GLN A 105 -2.26 8.42 21.09
C GLN A 105 -1.19 9.36 21.69
N GLY A 106 -0.99 10.55 21.11
CA GLY A 106 0.02 11.50 21.57
C GLY A 106 1.47 11.06 21.30
N ARG A 107 1.67 10.07 20.43
CA ARG A 107 3.00 9.56 20.00
C ARG A 107 3.54 10.29 18.75
N MET A 108 2.83 11.31 18.29
CA MET A 108 3.22 12.20 17.20
C MET A 108 2.60 13.58 17.47
N THR A 109 3.38 14.64 17.29
CA THR A 109 2.91 16.02 17.47
C THR A 109 2.06 16.48 16.28
N THR A 110 1.29 17.55 16.48
CA THR A 110 0.52 18.20 15.39
C THR A 110 1.43 18.71 14.27
N GLU A 111 2.61 19.22 14.63
CA GLU A 111 3.60 19.75 13.67
C GLU A 111 4.16 18.62 12.79
N GLU A 112 4.61 17.52 13.40
CA GLU A 112 5.08 16.33 12.68
C GLU A 112 3.98 15.74 11.78
N TYR A 113 2.76 15.63 12.29
CA TYR A 113 1.63 15.09 11.53
C TYR A 113 1.28 15.97 10.31
N ASN A 114 1.33 17.30 10.47
CA ASN A 114 1.11 18.24 9.36
C ASN A 114 2.28 18.24 8.37
N ASP A 115 3.52 18.11 8.81
CA ASP A 115 4.68 17.95 7.93
C ASP A 115 4.54 16.70 7.06
N LEU A 116 4.16 15.55 7.63
CA LEU A 116 3.90 14.33 6.87
C LEU A 116 2.82 14.55 5.80
N LYS A 117 1.75 15.29 6.11
CA LYS A 117 0.71 15.62 5.13
C LYS A 117 1.25 16.40 3.93
N VAL A 118 2.01 17.46 4.20
CA VAL A 118 2.62 18.29 3.15
C VAL A 118 3.55 17.47 2.27
N ARG A 119 4.37 16.60 2.86
CA ARG A 119 5.29 15.72 2.10
C ARG A 119 4.57 14.67 1.27
N VAL A 120 3.48 14.09 1.78
CA VAL A 120 2.64 13.19 0.99
C VAL A 120 2.04 13.92 -0.20
N ASP A 121 1.48 15.11 0.01
CA ASP A 121 0.90 15.90 -1.07
C ASP A 121 1.93 16.32 -2.13
N ASP A 122 3.17 16.60 -1.70
CA ASP A 122 4.29 16.82 -2.63
C ASP A 122 4.57 15.59 -3.49
N LEU A 123 4.57 14.37 -2.93
CA LEU A 123 4.74 13.14 -3.74
C LEU A 123 3.66 13.01 -4.83
N TYR A 124 2.39 13.26 -4.47
CA TYR A 124 1.29 13.18 -5.44
C TYR A 124 1.45 14.20 -6.57
N THR A 125 1.77 15.44 -6.21
CA THR A 125 1.91 16.55 -7.16
C THR A 125 3.15 16.37 -8.05
N THR A 126 4.31 16.13 -7.44
CA THR A 126 5.60 16.01 -8.13
C THR A 126 5.65 14.82 -9.10
N TYR A 127 5.01 13.70 -8.74
CA TYR A 127 5.03 12.48 -9.56
C TYR A 127 3.72 12.22 -10.32
N GLY A 128 2.74 13.13 -10.26
CA GLY A 128 1.47 13.00 -10.97
C GLY A 128 0.67 11.76 -10.58
N ILE A 129 0.74 11.36 -9.32
CA ILE A 129 -0.04 10.22 -8.79
C ILE A 129 -1.51 10.68 -8.71
N PRO A 130 -2.46 9.94 -9.31
CA PRO A 130 -3.86 10.31 -9.20
C PRO A 130 -4.35 10.18 -7.75
N ARG A 131 -5.23 11.07 -7.34
CA ARG A 131 -5.99 10.97 -6.08
C ARG A 131 -7.04 9.87 -6.21
N PHE A 132 -7.55 9.37 -5.08
CA PHE A 132 -8.47 8.22 -5.09
C PHE A 132 -9.77 8.50 -5.86
N ASN A 133 -10.30 9.72 -5.78
CA ASN A 133 -11.47 10.18 -6.56
C ASN A 133 -11.20 10.32 -8.07
N GLU A 134 -9.94 10.24 -8.50
CA GLU A 134 -9.53 10.25 -9.92
C GLU A 134 -9.26 8.85 -10.47
N MET A 135 -9.32 7.82 -9.61
CA MET A 135 -9.07 6.42 -9.97
C MET A 135 -10.36 5.61 -10.10
N ILE A 136 -10.34 4.59 -10.94
CA ILE A 136 -11.38 3.54 -10.89
C ILE A 136 -11.10 2.65 -9.68
N ILE A 137 -12.02 2.63 -8.71
CA ILE A 137 -11.91 1.83 -7.50
C ILE A 137 -12.59 0.47 -7.68
N ASN A 138 -11.84 -0.59 -7.43
CA ASN A 138 -12.29 -1.98 -7.44
C ASN A 138 -12.14 -2.56 -6.03
N ARG A 139 -13.24 -3.04 -5.43
CA ARG A 139 -13.22 -3.69 -4.11
C ARG A 139 -13.24 -5.20 -4.28
N ILE A 140 -12.28 -5.89 -3.68
CA ILE A 140 -12.14 -7.34 -3.80
C ILE A 140 -12.09 -7.95 -2.42
N ASP A 141 -13.08 -8.79 -2.12
CA ASP A 141 -13.11 -9.58 -0.89
C ASP A 141 -12.24 -10.83 -1.04
N SER A 142 -11.01 -10.74 -0.55
CA SER A 142 -9.98 -11.76 -0.70
C SER A 142 -10.31 -13.10 -0.04
N CYS A 143 -11.24 -13.16 0.92
CA CYS A 143 -11.65 -14.45 1.48
C CYS A 143 -12.65 -15.21 0.61
N LYS A 144 -13.34 -14.55 -0.31
CA LYS A 144 -14.38 -15.15 -1.17
C LYS A 144 -13.86 -15.74 -2.47
N TYR A 145 -12.63 -15.41 -2.85
CA TYR A 145 -12.04 -15.83 -4.13
C TYR A 145 -10.68 -16.50 -3.89
N THR A 146 -10.30 -17.39 -4.81
CA THR A 146 -8.95 -17.94 -4.81
C THR A 146 -7.94 -16.86 -5.24
N ILE A 147 -6.70 -16.97 -4.78
CA ILE A 147 -5.64 -16.02 -5.18
C ILE A 147 -5.43 -15.99 -6.71
N ASN A 148 -5.63 -17.13 -7.38
CA ASN A 148 -5.56 -17.22 -8.83
C ASN A 148 -6.73 -16.48 -9.51
N GLY A 149 -7.94 -16.62 -8.97
CA GLY A 149 -9.11 -15.87 -9.46
C GLY A 149 -8.93 -14.36 -9.33
N ILE A 150 -8.45 -13.91 -8.17
CA ILE A 150 -8.13 -12.49 -7.93
C ILE A 150 -7.03 -12.03 -8.90
N PHE A 151 -5.99 -12.84 -9.10
CA PHE A 151 -4.91 -12.53 -10.02
C PHE A 151 -5.39 -12.35 -11.46
N GLU A 152 -6.15 -13.30 -12.01
CA GLU A 152 -6.65 -13.18 -13.38
C GLU A 152 -7.59 -11.97 -13.54
N TYR A 153 -8.46 -11.72 -12.55
CA TYR A 153 -9.31 -10.53 -12.54
C TYR A 153 -8.49 -9.23 -12.57
N VAL A 154 -7.57 -9.06 -11.61
CA VAL A 154 -6.76 -7.84 -11.49
C VAL A 154 -5.89 -7.64 -12.73
N LYS A 155 -5.30 -8.71 -13.26
CA LYS A 155 -4.49 -8.69 -14.49
C LYS A 155 -5.32 -8.22 -15.68
N TYR A 156 -6.48 -8.84 -15.91
CA TYR A 156 -7.38 -8.49 -17.00
C TYR A 156 -7.82 -7.02 -16.90
N GLN A 157 -8.35 -6.61 -15.74
CA GLN A 157 -8.82 -5.24 -15.52
C GLN A 157 -7.69 -4.21 -15.67
N SER A 158 -6.49 -4.51 -15.16
CA SER A 158 -5.32 -3.63 -15.33
C SER A 158 -5.02 -3.39 -16.81
N GLN A 159 -5.08 -4.43 -17.64
CA GLN A 159 -4.85 -4.30 -19.09
C GLN A 159 -5.97 -3.51 -19.78
N GLU A 160 -7.23 -3.69 -19.38
CA GLU A 160 -8.35 -2.91 -19.93
C GLU A 160 -8.26 -1.43 -19.56
N TYR A 161 -7.94 -1.10 -18.30
CA TYR A 161 -7.71 0.28 -17.88
C TYR A 161 -6.51 0.91 -18.59
N TRP A 162 -5.46 0.13 -18.83
CA TRP A 162 -4.32 0.57 -19.64
C TRP A 162 -4.71 0.95 -21.07
N LYS A 163 -5.54 0.14 -21.74
CA LYS A 163 -6.06 0.47 -23.09
C LYS A 163 -6.91 1.74 -23.09
N GLN A 164 -7.64 1.99 -22.01
CA GLN A 164 -8.51 3.16 -21.86
C GLN A 164 -7.79 4.42 -21.34
N SER A 165 -6.46 4.39 -21.17
CA SER A 165 -5.70 5.49 -20.58
C SER A 165 -6.15 5.87 -19.15
N LYS A 166 -6.70 4.92 -18.38
CA LYS A 166 -7.18 5.14 -17.00
C LYS A 166 -6.22 4.58 -15.95
N SER A 167 -6.31 5.16 -14.75
CA SER A 167 -5.66 4.65 -13.54
C SER A 167 -6.70 3.96 -12.65
N ALA A 168 -6.29 2.97 -11.86
CA ALA A 168 -7.18 2.19 -11.02
C ALA A 168 -6.56 1.83 -9.68
N LEU A 169 -7.43 1.62 -8.70
CA LEU A 169 -7.11 1.15 -7.37
C LEU A 169 -7.87 -0.14 -7.10
N PHE A 170 -7.14 -1.17 -6.68
CA PHE A 170 -7.69 -2.43 -6.21
C PHE A 170 -7.54 -2.49 -4.69
N LEU A 171 -8.66 -2.32 -3.99
CA LEU A 171 -8.76 -2.48 -2.54
C LEU A 171 -9.06 -3.95 -2.23
N LEU A 172 -8.03 -4.67 -1.75
CA LEU A 172 -8.19 -6.03 -1.24
C LEU A 172 -8.56 -5.95 0.24
N TYR A 173 -9.71 -6.48 0.61
CA TYR A 173 -10.13 -6.62 2.00
C TYR A 173 -10.46 -8.08 2.31
N CYS A 174 -10.63 -8.41 3.58
CA CYS A 174 -10.99 -9.76 4.00
C CYS A 174 -12.16 -9.63 4.96
N SER A 175 -13.34 -10.12 4.58
CA SER A 175 -14.51 -10.08 5.48
C SER A 175 -14.41 -11.06 6.64
N ASP A 176 -13.40 -11.93 6.66
CA ASP A 176 -13.14 -12.92 7.69
C ASP A 176 -11.72 -12.73 8.31
N PRO A 177 -11.61 -12.07 9.47
CA PRO A 177 -10.34 -11.86 10.16
C PRO A 177 -9.62 -13.16 10.58
N LEU A 178 -10.33 -14.28 10.77
CA LEU A 178 -9.69 -15.56 11.12
C LEU A 178 -8.87 -16.08 9.94
N LYS A 179 -9.45 -16.06 8.74
CA LYS A 179 -8.72 -16.40 7.51
C LYS A 179 -7.56 -15.44 7.23
N GLN A 180 -7.70 -14.16 7.57
CA GLN A 180 -6.61 -13.18 7.48
C GLN A 180 -5.45 -13.56 8.41
N LYS A 181 -5.76 -14.04 9.64
CA LYS A 181 -4.76 -14.55 10.58
C LYS A 181 -4.03 -15.78 10.08
N GLU A 182 -4.75 -16.77 9.56
CA GLU A 182 -4.15 -17.98 8.96
C GLU A 182 -3.18 -17.61 7.83
N ASN A 183 -3.52 -16.63 6.99
CA ASN A 183 -2.63 -16.16 5.92
C ASN A 183 -1.35 -15.51 6.45
N ILE A 184 -1.42 -14.75 7.54
CA ILE A 184 -0.25 -14.13 8.19
C ILE A 184 0.64 -15.21 8.79
N GLU A 185 0.06 -16.14 9.55
CA GLU A 185 0.78 -17.26 10.17
C GLU A 185 1.48 -18.13 9.12
N LYS A 186 0.79 -18.47 8.03
CA LYS A 186 1.35 -19.22 6.90
C LYS A 186 2.50 -18.48 6.21
N ARG A 187 2.47 -17.14 6.17
CA ARG A 187 3.56 -16.33 5.60
C ARG A 187 4.81 -16.31 6.50
N GLY A 188 4.63 -16.43 7.82
CA GLY A 188 5.73 -16.64 8.76
C GLY A 188 6.73 -15.48 8.89
N ARG A 189 6.29 -14.23 8.72
CA ARG A 189 7.14 -13.05 8.95
C ARG A 189 7.38 -12.86 10.46
N PRO A 190 8.63 -12.90 10.96
CA PRO A 190 8.90 -12.77 12.39
C PRO A 190 8.35 -11.49 13.03
N GLU A 191 8.31 -10.40 12.27
CA GLU A 191 7.81 -9.09 12.71
C GLU A 191 6.27 -9.03 12.86
N GLU A 192 5.54 -10.03 12.35
CA GLU A 192 4.07 -10.10 12.39
C GLU A 192 3.55 -11.14 13.40
N LYS A 193 4.46 -11.80 14.13
CA LYS A 193 4.14 -12.92 15.04
C LYS A 193 3.15 -12.56 16.15
N ASP A 194 3.12 -11.28 16.55
CA ASP A 194 2.30 -10.78 17.65
C ASP A 194 0.98 -10.15 17.15
N TYR A 195 0.68 -10.25 15.85
CA TYR A 195 -0.57 -9.72 15.30
C TYR A 195 -1.77 -10.59 15.70
N ASP A 196 -2.64 -10.02 16.52
CA ASP A 196 -3.88 -10.65 16.94
C ASP A 196 -5.08 -10.24 16.06
N ILE A 197 -6.22 -10.91 16.29
CA ILE A 197 -7.46 -10.62 15.56
C ILE A 197 -7.92 -9.18 15.79
N ASN A 198 -7.72 -8.64 17.00
CA ASN A 198 -8.12 -7.27 17.31
C ASN A 198 -7.31 -6.26 16.50
N TYR A 199 -6.00 -6.48 16.35
CA TYR A 199 -5.14 -5.67 15.49
C TYR A 199 -5.63 -5.68 14.04
N MET A 200 -6.01 -6.85 13.51
CA MET A 200 -6.57 -6.94 12.16
C MET A 200 -7.87 -6.15 12.01
N ILE A 201 -8.79 -6.28 12.96
CA ILE A 201 -10.05 -5.54 12.97
C ILE A 201 -9.76 -4.03 13.00
N ARG A 202 -8.83 -3.56 13.83
CA ARG A 202 -8.44 -2.13 13.88
C ARG A 202 -7.91 -1.65 12.53
N ILE A 203 -6.97 -2.36 11.93
CA ILE A 203 -6.41 -1.98 10.61
C ILE A 203 -7.49 -2.01 9.53
N ASN A 204 -8.33 -3.04 9.47
CA ASN A 204 -9.42 -3.14 8.50
C ASN A 204 -10.44 -1.99 8.67
N ASN A 205 -10.67 -1.54 9.90
CA ASN A 205 -11.52 -0.37 10.18
C ASN A 205 -10.89 0.92 9.67
N GLU A 206 -9.57 1.11 9.81
CA GLU A 206 -8.88 2.29 9.26
C GLU A 206 -8.94 2.30 7.71
N TYR A 207 -8.78 1.15 7.05
CA TYR A 207 -9.05 1.04 5.62
C TYR A 207 -10.50 1.40 5.28
N SER A 208 -11.46 0.91 6.06
CA SER A 208 -12.87 1.18 5.82
C SER A 208 -13.19 2.67 5.96
N LYS A 209 -12.62 3.35 6.95
CA LYS A 209 -12.73 4.81 7.13
C LYS A 209 -12.09 5.56 5.97
N LEU A 210 -10.84 5.21 5.61
CA LEU A 210 -10.10 5.88 4.53
C LEU A 210 -10.85 5.83 3.21
N PHE A 211 -11.52 4.70 2.92
CA PHE A 211 -12.22 4.50 1.66
C PHE A 211 -13.72 4.78 1.71
N ALA A 212 -14.31 5.11 2.87
CA ALA A 212 -15.73 5.40 3.02
C ALA A 212 -16.18 6.63 2.21
N GLU A 213 -15.30 7.59 1.96
CA GLU A 213 -15.60 8.81 1.21
C GLU A 213 -15.48 8.65 -0.31
N TYR A 214 -14.94 7.52 -0.77
CA TYR A 214 -14.64 7.27 -2.18
C TYR A 214 -15.44 6.11 -2.78
N ILE A 215 -16.32 5.50 -1.99
CA ILE A 215 -17.13 4.32 -2.33
C ILE A 215 -18.58 4.59 -1.95
#